data_AF-A0ABD6EGI8-F1
#
_entry.id   AF-A0ABD6EGI8-F1
#
_cell.length_a   1.000
_cell.length_b   1.000
_cell.length_c   1.000
_cell.angle_alpha   90.00
_cell.angle_beta   90.00
_cell.angle_gamma   90.00
#
_symmetry.space_group_name_H-M   'P 1'
#
loop_
_entity.id
_entity.type
_entity.pdbx_description
1 polymer ?
#
loop_
_entity_poly.entity_id
_entity_poly.type
_entity_poly.pdbx_seq_one_letter_code
_entity_poly.pdbx_strand_id
1 'polypeptide(L)'
;MDTSRKSSLTNSEKPNHLQYLRDFRVEPCAQFKQHQCQQHRPYTCFHWHFANQRRRRPVKLTTGEFNYSPDIYCDKYDESNGCCPNGDRCPRILHEKWSSLCFRT
;
A
#
# COMPACT_ATOMS: atom_id res chain seq x y z
N MET A 1 -16.20 26.14 -21.73
CA MET A 1 -15.45 24.94 -22.14
C MET A 1 -14.00 25.35 -22.33
N ASP A 2 -13.12 25.08 -21.37
CA ASP A 2 -11.69 24.85 -21.65
C ASP A 2 -11.07 24.12 -20.44
N THR A 3 -10.95 22.80 -20.59
CA THR A 3 -10.21 21.92 -19.69
C THR A 3 -8.78 21.85 -20.20
N SER A 4 -7.86 22.64 -19.65
CA SER A 4 -6.44 22.41 -19.86
C SER A 4 -5.61 22.89 -18.68
N ARG A 5 -5.45 22.03 -17.67
CA ARG A 5 -4.31 22.11 -16.75
C ARG A 5 -3.41 20.91 -17.03
N LYS A 6 -2.58 21.05 -18.07
CA LYS A 6 -1.42 20.17 -18.29
C LYS A 6 -0.52 20.26 -17.06
N SER A 7 -0.47 19.19 -16.27
CA SER A 7 0.48 19.02 -15.18
C SER A 7 1.85 18.65 -15.76
N SER A 8 2.54 19.64 -16.30
CA SER A 8 3.98 19.56 -16.57
C SER A 8 4.74 19.59 -15.23
N LEU A 9 5.03 18.41 -14.69
CA LEU A 9 6.04 18.21 -13.65
C LEU A 9 6.85 16.96 -13.98
N THR A 10 7.81 17.09 -14.90
CA THR A 10 8.91 16.13 -15.04
C THR A 10 9.92 16.39 -13.94
N ASN A 11 9.51 16.26 -12.68
CA ASN A 11 10.47 15.94 -11.63
C ASN A 11 10.68 14.43 -11.75
N SER A 12 11.84 14.02 -12.25
CA SER A 12 12.25 12.62 -12.16
C SER A 12 12.28 12.27 -10.68
N GLU A 13 11.28 11.51 -10.23
CA GLU A 13 11.17 11.03 -8.86
C GLU A 13 12.51 10.39 -8.43
N LYS A 14 12.98 10.68 -7.22
CA LYS A 14 14.27 10.15 -6.75
C LYS A 14 14.23 8.61 -6.80
N PRO A 15 15.35 7.93 -7.14
CA PRO A 15 15.37 6.46 -7.24
C PRO A 15 14.94 5.76 -5.94
N ASN A 16 15.28 6.34 -4.79
CA ASN A 16 14.87 5.84 -3.47
C ASN A 16 13.34 5.85 -3.29
N HIS A 17 12.65 6.87 -3.81
CA HIS A 17 11.20 6.97 -3.73
C HIS A 17 10.52 5.93 -4.64
N LEU A 18 11.08 5.67 -5.83
CA LEU A 18 10.58 4.63 -6.73
C LEU A 18 10.65 3.24 -6.09
N GLN A 19 11.75 2.94 -5.40
CA GLN A 19 11.89 1.69 -4.64
C GLN A 19 10.90 1.64 -3.46
N TYR A 20 10.76 2.73 -2.71
CA TYR A 20 9.81 2.80 -1.61
C TYR A 20 8.38 2.57 -2.08
N LEU A 21 7.94 3.24 -3.15
CA LEU A 21 6.60 3.08 -3.71
C LEU A 21 6.32 1.66 -4.21
N ARG A 22 7.35 0.97 -4.72
CA ARG A 22 7.23 -0.38 -5.26
C ARG A 22 7.25 -1.47 -4.18
N ASP A 23 8.14 -1.35 -3.20
CA ASP A 23 8.55 -2.48 -2.36
C ASP A 23 8.20 -2.31 -0.86
N PHE A 24 7.80 -1.11 -0.44
CA PHE A 24 7.45 -0.85 0.96
C PHE A 24 6.29 -1.73 1.41
N ARG A 25 6.59 -2.59 2.39
CA ARG A 25 5.66 -3.57 2.99
C ARG A 25 5.02 -4.52 1.98
N VAL A 26 5.69 -4.81 0.87
CA VAL A 26 5.25 -5.87 -0.06
C VAL A 26 5.73 -7.25 0.40
N GLU A 27 6.99 -7.32 0.83
CA GLU A 27 7.65 -8.57 1.23
C GLU A 27 7.65 -8.76 2.76
N PRO A 28 7.54 -10.02 3.24
CA PRO A 28 7.60 -10.34 4.66
C PRO A 28 9.00 -10.13 5.23
N CYS A 29 9.09 -9.72 6.49
CA CYS A 29 10.38 -9.58 7.16
C CYS A 29 10.94 -10.97 7.52
N ALA A 30 12.05 -11.35 6.89
CA ALA A 30 12.74 -12.61 7.21
C ALA A 30 13.28 -12.64 8.65
N GLN A 31 13.78 -11.50 9.16
CA GLN A 31 14.32 -11.40 10.51
C GLN A 31 13.24 -11.47 11.59
N PHE A 32 12.02 -11.01 11.28
CA PHE A 32 10.90 -11.11 12.23
C PHE A 32 10.48 -12.56 12.47
N LYS A 33 10.48 -13.41 11.44
CA LYS A 33 10.23 -14.85 11.58
C LYS A 33 11.22 -15.54 12.52
N GLN A 34 12.43 -14.99 12.62
CA GLN A 34 13.49 -15.49 13.51
C GLN A 34 13.59 -14.68 14.82
N HIS A 35 12.66 -13.75 15.06
CA HIS A 35 12.62 -12.86 16.22
C HIS A 35 13.85 -11.93 16.36
N GLN A 36 14.57 -11.71 15.26
CA GLN A 36 15.79 -10.91 15.19
C GLN A 36 15.56 -9.49 14.64
N CYS A 37 14.34 -9.15 14.23
CA CYS A 37 14.03 -7.81 13.71
C CYS A 37 14.13 -6.79 14.86
N GLN A 38 15.07 -5.85 14.79
CA GLN A 38 15.19 -4.78 15.80
C GLN A 38 14.24 -3.60 15.54
N GLN A 39 13.67 -3.51 14.34
CA GLN A 39 12.79 -2.41 13.89
C GLN A 39 11.29 -2.72 14.06
N HIS A 40 10.96 -3.66 14.95
CA HIS A 40 9.57 -3.99 15.26
C HIS A 40 8.97 -3.08 16.35
N ARG A 41 9.81 -2.45 17.18
CA ARG A 41 9.43 -1.50 18.25
C ARG A 41 10.53 -0.43 18.43
N PRO A 42 10.33 0.83 17.97
CA PRO A 42 9.17 1.33 17.22
C PRO A 42 9.05 0.67 15.84
N TYR A 43 7.84 0.59 15.29
CA TYR A 43 7.59 -0.12 14.01
C TYR A 43 8.09 0.71 12.81
N THR A 44 9.35 0.52 12.48
CA THR A 44 10.07 1.20 11.39
C THR A 44 10.56 0.24 10.31
N CYS A 45 10.20 -1.05 10.41
CA CYS A 45 10.60 -2.04 9.43
C CYS A 45 9.99 -1.76 8.05
N PHE A 46 10.83 -1.92 7.02
CA PHE A 46 10.42 -1.78 5.62
C PHE A 46 9.52 -2.94 5.15
N HIS A 47 9.65 -4.09 5.81
CA HIS A 47 8.92 -5.31 5.50
C HIS A 47 7.75 -5.51 6.46
N TRP A 48 6.72 -6.21 6.02
CA TRP A 48 5.57 -6.49 6.88
C TRP A 48 5.87 -7.65 7.84
N HIS A 49 5.34 -7.58 9.06
CA HIS A 49 5.45 -8.63 10.08
C HIS A 49 4.21 -9.51 10.14
N PHE A 50 3.05 -8.88 9.99
CA PHE A 50 1.74 -9.52 10.00
C PHE A 50 1.01 -9.30 8.67
N ALA A 51 0.12 -10.21 8.30
CA ALA A 51 -0.61 -10.15 7.02
C ALA A 51 -1.43 -8.85 6.89
N ASN A 52 -1.97 -8.35 8.00
CA ASN A 52 -2.66 -7.08 8.06
C ASN A 52 -1.74 -5.86 7.91
N GLN A 53 -0.43 -6.01 7.71
CA GLN A 53 0.49 -4.92 7.39
C GLN A 53 1.00 -5.00 5.94
N ARG A 54 0.68 -6.11 5.26
CA ARG A 54 1.09 -6.38 3.89
C ARG A 54 0.39 -5.41 2.95
N ARG A 55 1.18 -4.75 2.13
CA ARG A 55 0.74 -3.88 1.04
C ARG A 55 0.91 -4.63 -0.27
N ARG A 56 -0.05 -4.51 -1.19
CA ARG A 56 0.08 -5.09 -2.53
C ARG A 56 0.96 -4.19 -3.39
N ARG A 57 1.84 -4.79 -4.20
CA ARG A 57 2.70 -4.04 -5.12
C ARG A 57 1.83 -3.31 -6.15
N PRO A 58 1.98 -1.98 -6.33
CA PRO A 58 1.31 -1.27 -7.41
C PRO A 58 1.91 -1.70 -8.75
N VAL A 59 1.05 -2.14 -9.68
CA VAL A 59 1.45 -2.56 -11.03
C VAL A 59 0.67 -1.73 -12.03
N LYS A 60 1.40 -1.07 -12.94
CA LYS A 60 0.80 -0.37 -14.07
C LYS A 60 0.47 -1.38 -15.17
N LEU A 61 -0.80 -1.51 -15.50
CA LEU A 61 -1.30 -2.36 -16.57
C LEU A 61 -0.96 -1.76 -17.93
N THR A 62 -1.04 -2.58 -18.99
CA THR A 62 -0.85 -2.17 -20.39
C THR A 62 -1.85 -1.10 -20.82
N THR A 63 -3.03 -1.07 -20.20
CA THR A 63 -4.07 -0.03 -20.40
C THR A 63 -3.68 1.32 -19.82
N GLY A 64 -2.60 1.41 -19.04
CA GLY A 64 -2.16 2.62 -18.35
C GLY A 64 -2.76 2.80 -16.95
N GLU A 65 -3.73 1.96 -16.57
CA GLU A 65 -4.35 1.95 -15.24
C GLU A 65 -3.54 1.11 -14.23
N PHE A 66 -3.72 1.34 -12.93
CA PHE A 66 -3.11 0.52 -11.88
C PHE A 66 -3.93 -0.74 -11.57
N ASN A 67 -3.30 -1.76 -10.99
CA ASN A 67 -3.93 -3.01 -10.56
C ASN A 67 -4.98 -2.85 -9.44
N TYR A 68 -4.96 -1.73 -8.73
CA TYR A 68 -6.02 -1.34 -7.81
C TYR A 68 -6.17 0.20 -7.83
N SER A 69 -7.40 0.66 -7.57
CA SER A 69 -7.68 2.07 -7.39
C SER A 69 -7.15 2.54 -6.03
N PRO A 70 -6.43 3.68 -5.97
CA PRO A 70 -5.95 4.26 -4.71
C PRO A 70 -7.08 4.89 -3.86
N ASP A 71 -8.23 5.17 -4.48
CA ASP A 71 -9.30 5.97 -3.87
C ASP A 71 -10.44 5.13 -3.32
N ILE A 72 -10.56 3.88 -3.75
CA ILE A 72 -11.72 3.04 -3.43
C ILE A 72 -11.30 1.95 -2.45
N TYR A 73 -11.88 1.99 -1.25
CA TYR A 73 -11.65 1.01 -0.18
C TYR A 73 -12.42 -0.30 -0.39
N CYS A 74 -11.83 -1.43 0.00
CA CYS A 74 -12.49 -2.73 -0.06
C CYS A 74 -13.46 -2.94 1.12
N ASP A 75 -14.76 -3.04 0.85
CA ASP A 75 -15.78 -3.31 1.89
C ASP A 75 -15.77 -4.74 2.43
N LYS A 76 -15.13 -5.67 1.70
CA LYS A 76 -15.07 -7.09 2.03
C LYS A 76 -13.73 -7.52 2.64
N TYR A 77 -12.88 -6.55 2.98
CA TYR A 77 -11.60 -6.84 3.61
C TYR A 77 -11.81 -7.13 5.09
N ASP A 78 -11.28 -8.27 5.54
CA ASP A 78 -11.26 -8.63 6.94
C ASP A 78 -9.97 -8.09 7.58
N GLU A 79 -10.11 -7.08 8.44
CA GLU A 79 -8.99 -6.43 9.15
C GLU A 79 -8.34 -7.36 10.18
N SER A 80 -9.09 -8.31 10.74
CA SER A 80 -8.58 -9.25 11.75
C SER A 80 -7.63 -10.27 11.12
N ASN A 81 -7.99 -10.74 9.92
CA ASN A 81 -7.23 -11.76 9.20
C ASN A 81 -6.26 -11.17 8.16
N GLY A 82 -6.41 -9.89 7.81
CA GLY A 82 -5.61 -9.24 6.79
C GLY A 82 -5.89 -9.77 5.38
N CYS A 83 -7.09 -10.30 5.14
CA CYS A 83 -7.44 -11.03 3.92
C CYS A 83 -8.71 -10.48 3.27
N CYS A 84 -8.68 -10.37 1.95
CA CYS A 84 -9.87 -10.14 1.12
C CYS A 84 -10.22 -11.46 0.41
N PRO A 85 -11.51 -11.81 0.26
CA PRO A 85 -11.92 -13.00 -0.52
C PRO A 85 -11.48 -12.92 -1.99
N ASN A 86 -11.26 -11.71 -2.52
CA ASN A 86 -10.75 -11.49 -3.88
C ASN A 86 -9.21 -11.49 -3.94
N GLY A 87 -8.54 -11.58 -2.78
CA GLY A 87 -7.09 -11.60 -2.63
C GLY A 87 -6.39 -10.48 -3.38
N ASP A 88 -5.34 -10.86 -4.13
CA ASP A 88 -4.51 -9.93 -4.87
C ASP A 88 -5.18 -9.35 -6.13
N ARG A 89 -6.31 -9.91 -6.58
CA ARG A 89 -7.08 -9.42 -7.74
C ARG A 89 -8.10 -8.34 -7.39
N CYS A 90 -8.18 -7.92 -6.12
CA CYS A 90 -9.15 -6.92 -5.71
C CYS A 90 -8.82 -5.55 -6.34
N PRO A 91 -9.74 -4.93 -7.11
CA PRO A 91 -9.47 -3.65 -7.78
C PRO A 91 -9.49 -2.45 -6.82
N ARG A 92 -9.66 -2.67 -5.51
CA ARG A 92 -9.82 -1.65 -4.47
C ARG A 92 -8.66 -1.71 -3.50
N ILE A 93 -8.25 -0.58 -2.92
CA ILE A 93 -7.17 -0.55 -1.94
C ILE A 93 -7.53 -1.44 -0.74
N LEU A 94 -6.61 -2.35 -0.40
CA LEU A 94 -6.67 -3.14 0.82
C LEU A 94 -5.89 -2.34 1.86
N HIS A 95 -6.55 -1.46 2.58
CA HIS A 95 -6.27 -1.23 3.99
C HIS A 95 -7.35 -0.36 4.63
N GLU A 96 -7.66 -0.72 5.87
CA GLU A 96 -8.46 -0.02 6.89
C GLU A 96 -9.37 1.10 6.36
N LYS A 97 -10.68 0.88 6.48
CA LYS A 97 -11.60 2.03 6.50
C LYS A 97 -11.02 2.95 7.57
N TRP A 98 -10.64 4.18 7.21
CA TRP A 98 -10.49 5.23 8.18
C TRP A 98 -11.88 5.44 8.78
N SER A 99 -12.25 4.62 9.76
CA SER A 99 -13.34 4.95 10.66
C SER A 99 -13.03 6.36 11.14
N SER A 100 -14.02 7.22 11.09
CA SER A 100 -13.92 8.68 11.16
C SER A 100 -13.43 9.22 12.52
N LEU A 101 -12.62 8.45 13.25
CA LEU A 101 -12.07 8.73 14.58
C LEU A 101 -10.69 9.39 14.57
N CYS A 102 -9.97 9.46 13.44
CA CYS A 102 -8.67 10.15 13.40
C CYS A 102 -8.71 11.65 13.07
N PHE A 103 -9.88 12.28 12.90
CA PHE A 103 -10.03 13.73 12.70
C PHE A 103 -10.84 14.41 13.82
N ARG A 104 -10.72 13.91 15.05
CA ARG A 104 -11.23 14.60 16.25
C ARG A 104 -10.11 14.68 17.29
N THR A 105 -9.21 15.63 17.08
CA THR A 105 -8.45 16.30 18.13
C THR A 105 -8.68 17.79 17.96
#